data_AF-A0A0Q4K648-F1
#
_entry.id   AF-A0A0Q4K648-F1
#
_cell.length_a   1.000
_cell.length_b   1.000
_cell.length_c   1.000
_cell.angle_alpha   90.00
_cell.angle_beta   90.00
_cell.angle_gamma   90.00
#
_symmetry.space_group_name_H-M   'P 1'
#
loop_
_entity.id
_entity.type
_entity.pdbx_description
1 polymer ?
#
loop_
_entity_poly.entity_id
_entity_poly.type
_entity_poly.pdbx_seq_one_letter_code
_entity_poly.pdbx_strand_id
1 'polypeptide(L)' 'MTATTEILAASDPRWHGLLSGAIRPTYKCLALRILMIRLTHAYVRPDADRTALVEELRTFFHDNLRFARDDFAAIVQGKA' A
#
# COMPACT_ATOMS: atom_id res chain seq x y z
N MET A 1 22.71 -6.29 10.31
CA MET A 1 22.56 -5.73 8.95
C MET A 1 21.10 -5.28 8.80
N THR A 2 20.80 -4.01 9.04
CA THR A 2 19.47 -3.44 8.82
C THR A 2 19.27 -3.23 7.34
N ALA A 3 18.58 -4.15 6.67
CA ALA A 3 18.12 -3.92 5.30
C ALA A 3 17.18 -2.71 5.33
N THR A 4 17.64 -1.57 4.84
CA THR A 4 16.79 -0.41 4.59
C THR A 4 15.74 -0.87 3.59
N THR A 5 14.53 -1.13 4.07
CA THR A 5 13.43 -1.53 3.19
C THR A 5 12.98 -0.26 2.51
N GLU A 6 13.50 -0.01 1.31
CA GLU A 6 13.13 1.16 0.52
C GLU A 6 11.67 1.02 0.07
N ILE A 7 10.84 2.00 0.46
CA ILE A 7 9.47 2.09 -0.01
C ILE A 7 9.49 2.39 -1.51
N LEU A 8 8.67 1.69 -2.29
CA LEU A 8 8.58 1.89 -3.74
C LEU A 8 8.26 3.35 -4.08
N ALA A 9 8.79 3.82 -5.20
CA ALA A 9 8.45 5.13 -5.75
C ALA A 9 6.93 5.24 -5.99
N ALA A 10 6.37 6.45 -5.91
CA ALA A 10 4.93 6.67 -6.13
C ALA A 10 4.46 6.30 -7.54
N SER A 11 5.36 6.38 -8.52
CA SER A 11 5.10 5.96 -9.89
C SER A 11 5.07 4.44 -10.09
N ASP A 12 5.36 3.62 -9.06
CA ASP A 12 5.32 2.16 -9.20
C ASP A 12 3.88 1.68 -9.46
N PRO A 13 3.62 0.94 -10.55
CA PRO A 13 2.27 0.52 -10.93
C PRO A 13 1.62 -0.40 -9.88
N ARG A 14 2.38 -1.03 -8.99
CA ARG A 14 1.84 -1.86 -7.91
C ARG A 14 0.93 -1.08 -6.97
N TRP A 15 1.17 0.21 -6.76
CA TRP A 15 0.28 1.04 -5.93
C TRP A 15 -1.12 1.10 -6.52
N HIS A 16 -1.22 1.39 -7.81
CA HIS A 16 -2.50 1.37 -8.52
C HIS A 16 -3.10 -0.03 -8.58
N GLY A 17 -2.28 -1.08 -8.70
CA GLY A 17 -2.74 -2.47 -8.61
C GLY A 17 -3.40 -2.81 -7.28
N LEU A 18 -2.83 -2.35 -6.16
CA LEU A 18 -3.41 -2.52 -4.82
C LEU A 18 -4.71 -1.72 -4.66
N LEU A 19 -4.70 -0.45 -5.06
CA LEU A 19 -5.83 0.47 -4.88
C LEU A 19 -7.02 0.17 -5.82
N SER A 20 -6.75 -0.37 -7.00
CA SER A 20 -7.79 -0.88 -7.91
C SER A 20 -8.34 -2.24 -7.48
N GLY A 21 -7.67 -2.93 -6.55
CA GLY A 21 -8.01 -4.29 -6.12
C GLY A 21 -7.65 -5.37 -7.13
N ALA A 22 -6.79 -5.07 -8.12
CA ALA A 22 -6.17 -6.05 -9.00
C ALA A 22 -5.15 -6.92 -8.25
N ILE A 23 -4.50 -6.34 -7.23
CA ILE A 23 -3.63 -7.03 -6.28
C ILE A 23 -4.34 -7.05 -4.93
N ARG A 24 -4.55 -8.24 -4.36
CA ARG A 24 -5.24 -8.41 -3.07
C ARG A 24 -4.39 -9.24 -2.11
N PRO A 25 -3.36 -8.64 -1.48
CA PRO A 25 -2.57 -9.31 -0.47
C PRO A 25 -3.41 -9.56 0.78
N THR A 26 -3.05 -10.59 1.54
CA THR A 26 -3.61 -10.79 2.88
C THR A 26 -2.89 -9.90 3.88
N TYR A 27 -3.57 -8.88 4.40
CA TYR A 27 -3.01 -7.96 5.39
C TYR A 27 -3.06 -8.55 6.80
N LYS A 28 -1.90 -8.69 7.44
CA LYS A 28 -1.78 -9.02 8.87
C LYS A 28 -1.99 -7.79 9.74
N CYS A 29 -1.50 -6.63 9.33
CA CYS A 29 -1.69 -5.39 10.05
C CYS A 29 -3.13 -4.86 9.90
N LEU A 30 -3.88 -4.79 11.00
CA LEU A 30 -5.26 -4.28 11.00
C LEU A 30 -5.34 -2.82 10.52
N ALA A 31 -4.38 -1.98 10.93
CA ALA A 31 -4.33 -0.57 10.52
C ALA A 31 -4.17 -0.44 9.00
N LEU A 32 -3.27 -1.23 8.40
CA LEU A 32 -3.11 -1.28 6.96
C LEU A 32 -4.39 -1.80 6.29
N ARG A 33 -5.02 -2.84 6.83
CA ARG A 33 -6.27 -3.38 6.28
C ARG A 33 -7.38 -2.34 6.22
N ILE A 34 -7.57 -1.58 7.30
CA ILE A 34 -8.56 -0.50 7.37
C ILE A 34 -8.22 0.61 6.38
N LEU A 35 -6.94 1.01 6.33
CA LEU A 35 -6.46 2.00 5.37
C LEU A 35 -6.73 1.57 3.93
N MET A 36 -6.38 0.33 3.57
CA MET A 36 -6.59 -0.21 2.24
C MET A 36 -8.06 -0.21 1.84
N ILE A 37 -8.98 -0.60 2.74
CA ILE A 37 -10.42 -0.53 2.48
C ILE A 37 -10.83 0.91 2.15
N ARG A 38 -10.41 1.89 2.97
CA ARG A 38 -10.71 3.32 2.72
C ARG A 38 -10.17 3.78 1.38
N LEU A 39 -8.90 3.49 1.10
CA LEU A 39 -8.24 3.95 -0.11
C LEU A 39 -8.81 3.28 -1.36
N THR A 40 -9.13 1.98 -1.34
CA THR A 40 -9.77 1.30 -2.47
C THR A 40 -11.15 1.87 -2.78
N HIS A 41 -11.93 2.19 -1.74
CA HIS A 41 -13.24 2.84 -1.90
C HIS A 41 -13.13 4.27 -2.43
N ALA A 42 -12.09 5.02 -2.03
CA ALA A 42 -11.83 6.33 -2.58
C ALA A 42 -11.35 6.24 -4.04
N TYR A 43 -10.49 5.28 -4.36
CA TYR A 43 -9.86 5.12 -5.68
C TYR A 43 -10.86 4.82 -6.82
N VAL A 44 -11.94 4.11 -6.51
CA VAL A 44 -13.00 3.80 -7.50
C VAL A 44 -13.89 5.00 -7.84
N ARG A 45 -13.81 6.10 -7.08
CA ARG A 45 -14.60 7.29 -7.36
C ARG A 45 -14.07 8.00 -8.62
N PRO A 46 -14.95 8.55 -9.47
CA PRO A 46 -14.54 9.20 -10.71
C PRO A 46 -13.69 10.46 -10.47
N ASP A 47 -13.94 11.18 -9.37
CA ASP A 47 -13.28 12.41 -8.93
C ASP A 47 -12.07 12.16 -8.01
N ALA A 48 -11.63 10.92 -7.86
CA ALA A 48 -10.55 10.57 -6.95
C ALA A 48 -9.20 11.16 -7.37
N ASP A 49 -8.53 11.86 -6.45
CA ASP A 49 -7.11 12.19 -6.58
C ASP A 49 -6.25 10.96 -6.29
N ARG A 50 -5.95 10.21 -7.35
CA ARG A 50 -5.19 8.96 -7.28
C ARG A 50 -3.77 9.18 -6.78
N THR A 51 -3.17 10.34 -7.06
CA THR A 51 -1.82 10.66 -6.60
C THR A 51 -1.81 10.84 -5.09
N ALA A 52 -2.78 11.59 -4.55
CA ALA A 52 -2.91 11.76 -3.10
C ALA A 52 -3.14 10.43 -2.37
N LEU A 53 -3.96 9.53 -2.94
CA LEU A 53 -4.21 8.21 -2.35
C LEU A 53 -2.95 7.33 -2.33
N VAL A 54 -2.12 7.40 -3.36
CA VAL A 54 -0.83 6.69 -3.40
C VAL A 54 0.14 7.26 -2.36
N GLU A 55 0.24 8.59 -2.27
CA GLU A 55 1.10 9.24 -1.28
C GLU A 55 0.67 8.95 0.16
N GLU A 56 -0.63 8.88 0.43
CA GLU A 56 -1.15 8.50 1.73
C GLU A 56 -0.73 7.07 2.10
N LEU A 57 -0.84 6.12 1.15
CA LEU A 57 -0.40 4.74 1.35
C LEU A 57 1.12 4.65 1.59
N ARG A 58 1.92 5.40 0.83
CA ARG A 58 3.37 5.46 1.00
C ARG A 58 3.75 6.03 2.35
N THR A 59 3.10 7.11 2.77
CA THR A 59 3.31 7.77 4.06
C THR A 59 3.01 6.80 5.20
N PHE A 60 1.91 6.04 5.11
CA PHE A 60 1.61 5.00 6.09
C PHE A 60 2.75 3.99 6.24
N PHE A 61 3.30 3.50 5.13
CA PHE A 61 4.43 2.56 5.17
C PHE A 61 5.70 3.21 5.69
N HIS A 62 6.00 4.47 5.34
CA HIS A 62 7.14 5.20 5.90
C HIS A 62 7.05 5.33 7.43
N ASP A 63 5.88 5.71 7.94
CA ASP A 63 5.68 5.95 9.37
C ASP A 63 5.55 4.67 10.19
N ASN A 64 5.03 3.60 9.58
CA ASN A 64 4.63 2.37 10.29
C ASN A 64 5.36 1.12 9.80
N LEU A 65 6.47 1.26 9.07
CA LEU A 65 7.19 0.14 8.46
C LEU A 65 7.53 -0.96 9.45
N ARG A 66 7.87 -0.61 10.69
CA ARG A 66 8.18 -1.60 11.75
C ARG A 66 7.05 -2.60 12.00
N PHE A 67 5.80 -2.18 11.81
CA PHE A 67 4.60 -2.99 12.02
C PHE A 67 4.07 -3.61 10.74
N ALA A 68 4.19 -2.88 9.63
CA ALA A 68 3.69 -3.31 8.33
C ALA A 68 4.77 -3.98 7.47
N ARG A 69 5.95 -4.33 8.03
CA ARG A 69 7.10 -4.85 7.28
C ARG A 69 6.76 -6.12 6.52
N ASP A 70 6.07 -7.05 7.19
CA ASP A 70 5.68 -8.32 6.59
C ASP A 70 4.67 -8.12 5.46
N ASP A 71 3.71 -7.19 5.65
CA ASP A 71 2.73 -6.84 4.64
C ASP A 71 3.39 -6.17 3.43
N PHE A 72 4.31 -5.23 3.68
CA PHE A 72 5.08 -4.57 2.63
C PHE A 72 5.95 -5.57 1.86
N ALA A 73 6.62 -6.49 2.55
CA ALA A 73 7.38 -7.56 1.92
C ALA A 73 6.50 -8.47 1.05
N ALA A 74 5.29 -8.84 1.51
CA ALA A 74 4.35 -9.63 0.73
C ALA A 74 3.92 -8.91 -0.56
N ILE A 75 3.65 -7.61 -0.47
CA ILE A 75 3.32 -6.75 -1.62
C ILE A 75 4.48 -6.71 -2.63
N VAL A 76 5.72 -6.49 -2.15
CA VAL A 76 6.89 -6.34 -3.02
C VAL A 76 7.32 -7.67 -3.65
N GLN A 77 7.24 -8.77 -2.89
CA GLN A 77 7.65 -10.10 -3.36
C GLN A 77 6.61 -10.79 -4.25
N GLY A 78 5.43 -10.18 -4.46
CA GLY A 78 4.36 -10.77 -5.28
C GLY A 78 3.79 -12.08 -4.70
N LYS A 79 4.01 -12.35 -3.41
CA LYS A 79 3.39 -13.47 -2.70
C LYS A 79 2.00 -13.03 -2.25
N ALA A 80 1.04 -13.11 -3.17
CA ALA A 80 -0.39 -13.10 -2.87
C ALA A 80 -0.81 -14.45 -2.29
#